data_AF-A0A9J5W3F6-F1
#
_entry.id   AF-A0A9J5W3F6-F1
#
_cell.length_a   1.000
_cell.length_b   1.000
_cell.length_c   1.000
_cell.angle_alpha   90.00
_cell.angle_beta   90.00
_cell.angle_gamma   90.00
#
_symmetry.space_group_name_H-M   'P 1'
#
loop_
_entity.id
_entity.type
_entity.pdbx_description
1 polymer ?
#
loop_
_entity_poly.entity_id
_entity_poly.type
_entity_poly.pdbx_seq_one_letter_code
_entity_poly.pdbx_strand_id
1 'polypeptide(L)'
;MRNIDASSLRDVIIWRFKIPFELKSLDFMLLSPVKGILCICGPFKSFVSNVYLWNPLTNEYKALPKPIVHLSYLVVNFGFGFVPKTNDYKVVRVLQHEWKLDLQIEIYSLNHDSWRRIGDSCSCNEIIEKERDVSANRCARPHPLTIDLEKEVIIDAN
;
A
#
# COMPACT_ATOMS: atom_id res chain seq x y z
N MET A 1 6.78 47.16 1.30
CA MET A 1 6.53 45.71 1.11
C MET A 1 5.72 45.22 2.29
N ARG A 2 4.50 44.71 2.08
CA ARG A 2 3.71 44.11 3.18
C ARG A 2 4.30 42.73 3.43
N ASN A 3 4.85 42.53 4.62
CA ASN A 3 5.21 41.20 5.11
C ASN A 3 3.95 40.36 5.17
N ILE A 4 3.91 39.28 4.39
CA ILE A 4 2.88 38.26 4.52
C ILE A 4 3.37 37.37 5.66
N ASP A 5 2.74 37.55 6.82
CA ASP A 5 3.02 36.76 8.01
C ASP A 5 2.46 35.33 7.81
N ALA A 6 3.32 34.33 7.94
CA ALA A 6 3.00 32.91 7.73
C ALA A 6 1.98 32.37 8.77
N SER A 7 1.69 33.17 9.81
CA SER A 7 0.66 32.91 10.83
C SER A 7 -0.79 33.08 10.32
N SER A 8 -0.97 33.59 9.09
CA SER A 8 -2.28 33.86 8.45
C SER A 8 -2.87 32.68 7.67
N LEU A 9 -2.10 31.62 7.38
CA LEU A 9 -2.60 30.41 6.71
C LEU A 9 -3.35 29.46 7.66
N ARG A 10 -4.12 30.02 8.60
CA ARG A 10 -5.03 29.24 9.46
C ARG A 10 -6.08 28.56 8.59
N ASP A 11 -5.97 27.24 8.47
CA ASP A 11 -7.06 26.30 8.23
C ASP A 11 -8.08 26.69 7.14
N VAL A 12 -7.62 27.01 5.93
CA VAL A 12 -8.54 27.13 4.79
C VAL A 12 -8.95 25.72 4.38
N ILE A 13 -10.04 25.23 4.97
CA ILE A 13 -10.70 24.00 4.53
C ILE A 13 -11.30 24.28 3.17
N ILE A 14 -10.63 23.80 2.12
CA ILE A 14 -11.05 24.04 0.74
C ILE A 14 -12.27 23.16 0.41
N TRP A 15 -12.27 21.89 0.85
CA TRP A 15 -13.36 20.95 0.62
C TRP A 15 -13.52 19.97 1.77
N ARG A 16 -14.77 19.60 2.08
CA ARG A 16 -15.10 18.53 3.03
C ARG A 16 -15.87 17.46 2.30
N PHE A 17 -15.30 16.26 2.24
CA PHE A 17 -15.98 15.09 1.72
C PHE A 17 -16.41 14.20 2.89
N LYS A 18 -17.61 13.65 2.79
CA LYS A 18 -18.05 12.57 3.68
C LYS A 18 -17.71 11.25 3.00
N ILE A 19 -17.05 10.35 3.71
CA ILE A 19 -16.73 9.02 3.19
C ILE A 19 -18.07 8.29 2.94
N PRO A 20 -18.36 7.82 1.71
CA PRO A 20 -19.66 7.26 1.35
C PRO A 20 -19.82 5.79 1.75
N PHE A 21 -18.97 5.27 2.64
CA PHE A 21 -18.94 3.88 3.09
C PHE A 21 -18.46 3.75 4.52
N GLU A 22 -18.84 2.65 5.15
CA GLU A 22 -18.39 2.31 6.49
C GLU A 22 -16.98 1.71 6.47
N LEU A 23 -16.11 2.29 7.29
CA LEU A 23 -14.80 1.74 7.57
C LEU A 23 -14.93 0.65 8.63
N LYS A 24 -14.47 -0.55 8.31
CA LYS A 24 -14.54 -1.73 9.20
C LYS A 24 -13.51 -1.72 10.34
N SER A 25 -12.70 -0.67 10.43
CA SER A 25 -11.63 -0.47 11.41
C SER A 25 -11.47 1.02 11.67
N LEU A 26 -11.08 1.39 12.90
CA LEU A 26 -10.68 2.76 13.26
C LEU A 26 -9.22 3.06 12.89
N ASP A 27 -8.41 2.02 12.74
CA ASP A 27 -7.03 2.15 12.27
C ASP A 27 -7.00 1.98 10.74
N PHE A 28 -6.82 3.11 10.06
CA PHE A 28 -6.71 3.20 8.61
C PHE A 28 -5.68 4.26 8.22
N MET A 29 -5.03 4.03 7.09
CA MET A 29 -4.10 4.92 6.45
C MET A 29 -4.72 5.43 5.16
N LEU A 30 -4.57 6.72 4.91
CA LEU A 30 -4.82 7.32 3.61
C LEU A 30 -3.49 7.39 2.85
N LEU A 31 -3.40 6.64 1.74
CA LEU A 31 -2.25 6.71 0.84
C LEU A 31 -2.33 7.96 -0.04
N SER A 32 -1.19 8.34 -0.60
CA SER A 32 -1.11 9.48 -1.52
C SER A 32 -2.13 9.35 -2.67
N PRO A 33 -2.85 10.42 -3.03
CA PRO A 33 -3.78 10.40 -4.15
C PRO A 33 -3.07 10.06 -5.46
N VAL A 34 -3.69 9.25 -6.29
CA VAL A 34 -3.17 8.91 -7.62
C VAL A 34 -4.27 9.19 -8.63
N LYS A 35 -4.03 10.17 -9.52
CA LYS A 35 -4.97 10.55 -10.59
C LYS A 35 -6.40 10.82 -10.07
N GLY A 36 -6.52 11.46 -8.91
CA GLY A 36 -7.80 11.83 -8.29
C GLY A 36 -8.46 10.71 -7.48
N ILE A 37 -7.88 9.50 -7.46
CA ILE A 37 -8.34 8.39 -6.63
C ILE A 37 -7.56 8.38 -5.31
N LEU A 38 -8.31 8.28 -4.22
CA LEU A 38 -7.80 8.03 -2.88
C LEU A 38 -7.79 6.53 -2.61
N CYS A 39 -6.74 6.04 -1.96
CA CYS A 39 -6.68 4.68 -1.43
C CYS A 39 -6.66 4.71 0.09
N ILE A 40 -7.68 4.14 0.72
CA ILE A 40 -7.83 4.03 2.17
C ILE A 40 -7.64 2.56 2.54
N CYS A 41 -6.68 2.25 3.41
CA CYS A 41 -6.32 0.87 3.73
C CYS A 41 -6.06 0.67 5.22
N GLY A 42 -6.34 -0.52 5.74
CA GLY A 42 -6.03 -0.89 7.12
C GLY A 42 -6.95 -2.00 7.65
N PRO A 43 -6.73 -2.47 8.89
CA PRO A 43 -5.72 -2.01 9.86
C PRO A 43 -4.28 -2.42 9.53
N PHE A 44 -3.32 -1.72 10.14
CA PHE A 44 -1.89 -2.04 10.07
C PHE A 44 -1.51 -3.08 11.13
N LYS A 45 -0.46 -3.88 10.91
CA LYS A 45 -0.04 -4.98 11.80
C LYS A 45 -1.19 -5.94 12.15
N SER A 46 -2.01 -6.28 11.16
CA SER A 46 -3.14 -7.18 11.29
C SER A 46 -3.07 -8.28 10.23
N PHE A 47 -3.61 -9.45 10.56
CA PHE A 47 -3.81 -10.57 9.62
C PHE A 47 -4.89 -10.27 8.57
N VAL A 48 -5.78 -9.32 8.90
CA VAL A 48 -6.89 -8.90 8.04
C VAL A 48 -6.77 -7.41 7.79
N SER A 49 -6.85 -7.03 6.52
CA SER A 49 -6.89 -5.64 6.07
C SER A 49 -7.99 -5.45 5.05
N ASN A 50 -8.66 -4.31 5.11
CA ASN A 50 -9.58 -3.83 4.09
C ASN A 50 -8.90 -2.73 3.30
N VAL A 51 -9.26 -2.62 2.02
CA VAL A 51 -8.78 -1.56 1.14
C VAL A 51 -9.98 -1.01 0.38
N TYR A 52 -10.03 0.31 0.26
CA TYR A 52 -11.05 1.05 -0.44
C TYR A 52 -10.39 2.01 -1.41
N LEU A 53 -10.84 1.98 -2.67
CA LEU A 53 -10.54 3.01 -3.64
C LEU A 53 -11.71 3.97 -3.71
N TRP A 54 -11.46 5.27 -3.67
CA TRP A 54 -12.52 6.28 -3.63
C TRP A 54 -12.15 7.48 -4.49
N ASN A 55 -13.06 7.88 -5.37
CA ASN A 55 -13.02 9.15 -6.07
C ASN A 55 -13.92 10.17 -5.32
N PRO A 56 -13.36 11.14 -4.59
CA PRO A 56 -14.17 12.11 -3.85
C PRO A 56 -14.98 13.04 -4.76
N LEU A 57 -14.53 13.27 -5.99
CA LEU A 57 -15.19 14.17 -6.95
C LEU A 57 -16.45 13.56 -7.55
N THR A 58 -16.43 12.26 -7.84
CA THR A 58 -17.61 11.53 -8.36
C THR A 58 -18.39 10.83 -7.26
N ASN A 59 -17.86 10.79 -6.05
CA ASN A 59 -18.37 10.04 -4.91
C ASN A 59 -18.46 8.50 -5.16
N GLU A 60 -17.79 8.01 -6.20
CA GLU A 60 -17.71 6.59 -6.52
C GLU A 60 -16.62 5.92 -5.69
N TYR A 61 -16.91 4.74 -5.14
CA TYR A 61 -15.95 3.97 -4.38
C TYR A 61 -16.03 2.48 -4.71
N LYS A 62 -14.94 1.78 -4.43
CA LYS A 62 -14.85 0.33 -4.51
C LYS A 62 -14.16 -0.20 -3.25
N ALA A 63 -14.88 -1.02 -2.50
CA ALA A 63 -14.25 -1.90 -1.52
C ALA A 63 -13.59 -3.05 -2.27
N LEU A 64 -12.29 -3.26 -2.06
CA LEU A 64 -11.57 -4.34 -2.72
C LEU A 64 -12.01 -5.70 -2.15
N PRO A 65 -11.96 -6.78 -2.95
CA PRO A 65 -12.17 -8.12 -2.43
C PRO A 65 -11.19 -8.42 -1.30
N LYS A 66 -11.57 -9.32 -0.38
CA LYS A 66 -10.67 -9.73 0.69
C LYS A 66 -9.40 -10.32 0.06
N PRO A 67 -8.23 -9.86 0.47
CA PRO A 67 -6.98 -10.42 -0.01
C PRO A 67 -6.77 -11.82 0.57
N ILE A 68 -5.77 -12.54 0.07
CA ILE A 68 -5.52 -13.93 0.47
C ILE A 68 -5.22 -13.96 1.97
N VAL A 69 -6.01 -14.70 2.75
CA VAL A 69 -5.86 -14.71 4.21
C VAL A 69 -4.66 -15.57 4.59
N HIS A 70 -3.80 -15.01 5.45
CA HIS A 70 -2.61 -15.67 5.96
C HIS A 70 -2.61 -15.63 7.48
N LEU A 71 -2.84 -16.76 8.12
CA LEU A 71 -2.94 -16.84 9.59
C LEU A 71 -1.64 -16.53 10.34
N SER A 72 -0.51 -16.42 9.63
CA SER A 72 0.82 -16.19 10.22
C SER A 72 1.51 -14.93 9.69
N TYR A 73 0.82 -14.12 8.89
CA TYR A 73 1.40 -12.92 8.29
C TYR A 73 0.61 -11.67 8.65
N LEU A 74 1.33 -10.65 9.07
CA LEU A 74 0.80 -9.33 9.38
C LEU A 74 1.08 -8.37 8.22
N VAL A 75 0.14 -7.49 7.91
CA VAL A 75 0.39 -6.41 6.96
C VAL A 75 1.31 -5.37 7.60
N VAL A 76 2.47 -5.14 6.99
CA VAL A 76 3.50 -4.20 7.46
C VAL A 76 3.75 -3.04 6.51
N ASN A 77 3.15 -3.04 5.32
CA ASN A 77 3.13 -1.86 4.45
C ASN A 77 2.03 -1.93 3.39
N PHE A 78 1.65 -0.78 2.86
CA PHE A 78 0.80 -0.65 1.69
C PHE A 78 1.42 0.28 0.65
N GLY A 79 1.12 0.03 -0.63
CA GLY A 79 1.44 0.90 -1.74
C GLY A 79 0.23 1.06 -2.66
N PHE A 80 0.13 2.20 -3.33
CA PHE A 80 -0.93 2.46 -4.31
C PHE A 80 -0.35 3.23 -5.48
N GLY A 81 -0.75 2.85 -6.69
CA GLY A 81 -0.32 3.54 -7.89
C GLY A 81 -1.10 3.14 -9.13
N PHE A 82 -0.73 3.77 -10.23
CA PHE A 82 -1.34 3.58 -11.53
C PHE A 82 -0.25 3.20 -12.53
N VAL A 83 -0.48 2.11 -13.26
CA VAL A 83 0.42 1.59 -14.30
C VAL A 83 -0.11 2.06 -15.66
N PRO A 84 0.54 3.05 -16.32
CA PRO A 84 0.02 3.63 -17.56
C PRO A 84 -0.07 2.63 -18.71
N LYS A 85 0.90 1.72 -18.81
CA LYS A 85 0.97 0.71 -19.87
C LYS A 85 -0.27 -0.18 -19.94
N THR A 86 -0.83 -0.53 -18.78
CA THR A 86 -2.01 -1.40 -18.67
C THR A 86 -3.27 -0.64 -18.29
N ASN A 87 -3.18 0.69 -18.14
CA ASN A 87 -4.24 1.54 -17.60
C ASN A 87 -4.85 0.96 -16.32
N ASP A 88 -4.00 0.51 -15.39
CA ASP A 88 -4.43 -0.28 -14.24
C ASP A 88 -4.07 0.41 -12.93
N TYR A 89 -5.02 0.52 -12.03
CA TYR A 89 -4.72 0.88 -10.65
C TYR A 89 -4.32 -0.37 -9.88
N LYS A 90 -3.18 -0.29 -9.22
CA LYS A 90 -2.65 -1.38 -8.41
C LYS A 90 -2.53 -0.97 -6.96
N VAL A 91 -2.92 -1.87 -6.08
CA VAL A 91 -2.64 -1.77 -4.65
C VAL A 91 -1.68 -2.88 -4.29
N VAL A 92 -0.65 -2.53 -3.53
CA VAL A 92 0.31 -3.49 -2.99
C VAL A 92 0.15 -3.57 -1.50
N ARG A 93 0.25 -4.77 -0.95
CA ARG A 93 0.42 -4.97 0.49
C ARG A 93 1.65 -5.84 0.74
N VAL A 94 2.45 -5.43 1.70
CA VAL A 94 3.63 -6.16 2.18
C VAL A 94 3.25 -6.87 3.47
N LEU A 95 3.49 -8.17 3.48
CA LEU A 95 3.15 -9.09 4.54
C LEU A 95 4.44 -9.59 5.19
N GLN A 96 4.50 -9.60 6.51
CA GLN A 96 5.61 -10.16 7.26
C GLN A 96 5.13 -11.33 8.10
N HIS A 97 5.83 -12.46 8.01
CA HIS A 97 5.56 -13.60 8.86
C HIS A 97 5.90 -13.25 10.32
N GLU A 98 5.01 -13.57 11.26
CA GLU A 98 5.19 -13.18 12.68
C GLU A 98 6.47 -13.74 13.31
N TRP A 99 6.79 -15.00 12.98
CA TRP A 99 7.84 -15.78 13.63
C TRP A 99 9.08 -16.04 12.74
N LYS A 100 9.07 -15.59 11.48
CA LYS A 100 10.10 -15.90 10.48
C LYS A 100 10.53 -14.62 9.78
N LEU A 101 11.78 -14.58 9.34
CA LEU A 101 12.28 -13.55 8.43
C LEU A 101 11.81 -13.83 7.01
N ASP A 102 10.49 -13.82 6.82
CA ASP A 102 9.82 -14.11 5.56
C ASP A 102 8.87 -12.97 5.21
N LEU A 103 8.97 -12.49 3.97
CA LEU A 103 8.19 -11.39 3.43
C LEU A 103 7.42 -11.88 2.21
N GLN A 104 6.14 -11.55 2.17
CA GLN A 104 5.30 -11.79 1.01
C GLN A 104 4.71 -10.49 0.50
N ILE A 105 4.50 -10.43 -0.80
CA ILE A 105 3.90 -9.27 -1.45
C ILE A 105 2.69 -9.73 -2.24
N GLU A 106 1.60 -9.01 -2.04
CA GLU A 106 0.40 -9.20 -2.83
C GLU A 106 0.04 -7.92 -3.57
N ILE A 107 -0.31 -8.12 -4.84
CA ILE A 107 -0.74 -7.06 -5.74
C ILE A 107 -2.20 -7.30 -6.09
N TYR A 108 -3.02 -6.30 -5.84
CA TYR A 108 -4.34 -6.17 -6.42
C TYR A 108 -4.24 -5.44 -7.76
N SER A 109 -4.95 -5.94 -8.76
CA SER A 109 -5.17 -5.25 -10.03
C SER A 109 -6.65 -4.88 -10.14
N LEU A 110 -6.94 -3.61 -10.39
CA LEU A 110 -8.31 -3.14 -10.60
C LEU A 110 -8.92 -3.76 -11.85
N ASN A 111 -8.14 -3.90 -12.92
CA ASN A 111 -8.58 -4.50 -14.17
C ASN A 111 -9.00 -5.97 -14.03
N HIS A 112 -8.32 -6.74 -13.17
CA HIS A 112 -8.63 -8.15 -12.95
C HIS A 112 -9.56 -8.39 -11.75
N ASP A 113 -9.83 -7.34 -10.97
CA ASP A 113 -10.56 -7.39 -9.70
C ASP A 113 -10.10 -8.51 -8.75
N SER A 114 -8.79 -8.73 -8.68
CA SER A 114 -8.22 -9.86 -7.95
C SER A 114 -6.87 -9.52 -7.32
N TRP A 115 -6.61 -10.16 -6.19
CA TRP A 115 -5.29 -10.20 -5.57
C TRP A 115 -4.50 -11.39 -6.12
N ARG A 116 -3.19 -11.20 -6.27
CA ARG A 116 -2.23 -12.31 -6.46
C ARG A 116 -0.94 -12.04 -5.71
N ARG A 117 -0.20 -13.10 -5.41
CA ARG A 117 1.15 -12.96 -4.85
C ARG A 117 2.16 -12.75 -5.96
N ILE A 118 3.20 -11.98 -5.66
CA ILE A 118 4.39 -11.94 -6.49
C ILE A 118 5.14 -13.26 -6.28
N GLY A 119 5.46 -13.95 -7.37
CA GLY A 119 6.11 -15.27 -7.36
C GLY A 119 5.20 -16.44 -7.72
N ASP A 120 3.87 -16.31 -7.58
CA ASP A 120 2.92 -17.37 -7.97
C ASP A 120 2.80 -17.51 -9.51
N SER A 121 3.22 -16.49 -10.28
CA SER A 121 3.01 -16.43 -11.74
C SER A 121 4.30 -16.35 -12.58
N CYS A 122 5.49 -16.59 -12.02
CA CYS A 122 6.73 -16.56 -12.81
C CYS A 122 7.67 -17.73 -12.47
N SER A 123 7.82 -18.66 -13.41
CA SER A 123 9.07 -19.41 -13.57
C SER A 123 10.13 -18.46 -14.14
N CYS A 124 10.74 -17.66 -13.27
CA CYS A 124 12.04 -17.07 -13.55
C CYS A 124 12.80 -17.02 -12.23
N ASN A 125 13.80 -17.89 -12.13
CA ASN A 125 14.86 -17.78 -11.14
C ASN A 125 15.58 -16.47 -11.41
N GLU A 126 15.27 -15.43 -10.67
CA GLU A 126 16.19 -14.35 -10.35
C GLU A 126 15.56 -13.52 -9.23
N ILE A 127 16.38 -13.09 -8.28
CA ILE A 127 16.06 -12.40 -7.01
C ILE A 127 15.87 -13.33 -5.80
N ILE A 128 16.89 -14.13 -5.47
CA ILE A 128 17.42 -14.23 -4.10
C ILE A 128 18.94 -14.43 -4.22
N GLU A 129 19.72 -13.36 -4.36
CA GLU A 129 21.13 -13.42 -3.96
C GLU A 129 21.54 -12.15 -3.23
N LYS A 130 22.22 -12.41 -2.09
CA LYS A 130 22.80 -11.50 -1.08
C LYS A 130 21.75 -10.99 -0.08
N GLU A 131 21.80 -11.35 1.21
CA GLU A 131 22.96 -11.58 2.07
C GLU A 131 22.73 -12.77 3.01
N ARG A 132 23.54 -13.83 2.86
CA ARG A 132 23.91 -14.69 3.99
C ARG A 132 25.21 -14.12 4.52
N ASP A 133 25.14 -13.52 5.69
CA ASP A 133 26.15 -13.42 6.74
C ASP A 133 26.04 -12.08 7.45
N VAL A 134 25.46 -12.08 8.66
CA VAL A 134 26.09 -11.62 9.91
C VAL A 134 25.02 -11.59 11.02
N SER A 135 25.44 -12.10 12.17
CA SER A 135 24.73 -12.31 13.42
C SER A 135 23.95 -11.12 14.01
N ALA A 136 22.87 -11.47 14.70
CA ALA A 136 22.35 -10.89 15.96
C ALA A 136 21.96 -9.39 16.02
N ASN A 137 20.70 -9.19 16.39
CA ASN A 137 20.16 -8.05 17.14
C ASN A 137 20.38 -6.64 16.57
N ARG A 138 19.31 -6.09 15.99
CA ARG A 138 18.58 -4.91 16.53
C ARG A 138 17.39 -4.60 15.62
N CYS A 139 16.36 -3.99 16.21
CA CYS A 139 15.24 -3.36 15.51
C CYS A 139 15.76 -2.35 14.48
N ALA A 140 16.07 -2.82 13.26
CA ALA A 140 16.22 -1.93 12.13
C ALA A 140 14.82 -1.48 11.76
N ARG A 141 14.61 -0.16 11.71
CA ARG A 141 13.43 0.39 11.03
C ARG A 141 13.40 -0.26 9.65
N PRO A 142 12.27 -0.81 9.17
CA PRO A 142 12.21 -1.26 7.79
C PRO A 142 12.61 -0.06 6.94
N HIS A 143 13.69 -0.22 6.16
CA HIS A 143 14.08 0.78 5.17
C HIS A 143 12.87 1.01 4.25
N PRO A 144 12.68 2.22 3.70
CA PRO A 144 11.59 2.46 2.76
C PRO A 144 11.69 1.47 1.59
N LEU A 145 10.86 0.42 1.62
CA LEU A 145 10.72 -0.49 0.50
C LEU A 145 10.00 0.30 -0.59
N THR A 146 10.71 0.58 -1.68
CA THR A 146 10.07 1.14 -2.86
C THR A 146 9.61 -0.05 -3.71
N ILE A 147 8.42 0.02 -4.30
CA ILE A 147 7.90 -1.05 -5.15
C ILE A 147 7.72 -0.47 -6.54
N ASP A 148 8.43 -1.03 -7.51
CA ASP A 148 8.19 -0.74 -8.91
C ASP A 148 6.90 -1.48 -9.32
N LEU A 149 5.80 -0.74 -9.50
CA LEU A 149 4.50 -1.31 -9.86
C LEU A 149 4.44 -1.81 -11.31
N GLU A 150 5.36 -1.36 -12.16
CA GLU A 150 5.45 -1.80 -13.56
C GLU A 150 6.18 -3.13 -13.65
N LYS A 151 7.31 -3.24 -12.94
CA LYS A 151 8.13 -4.45 -12.90
C LYS A 151 7.71 -5.44 -11.82
N GLU A 152 6.89 -5.00 -10.87
CA GLU A 152 6.42 -5.77 -9.72
C GLU A 152 7.57 -6.32 -8.87
N VAL A 153 8.57 -5.48 -8.63
CA VAL A 153 9.75 -5.80 -7.83
C VAL A 153 9.93 -4.81 -6.70
N ILE A 154 10.50 -5.27 -5.59
CA ILE A 154 11.04 -4.38 -4.56
C ILE A 154 12.30 -3.75 -5.12
N ILE A 155 12.39 -2.44 -5.01
CA ILE A 155 13.61 -1.67 -5.18
C ILE A 155 14.01 -1.11 -3.81
N ASP A 156 15.21 -1.47 -3.36
CA ASP A 156 15.78 -0.88 -2.16
C ASP A 156 16.06 0.61 -2.40
N ALA A 157 15.72 1.44 -1.41
CA ALA A 157 16.10 2.84 -1.40
C ALA A 157 17.61 2.92 -1.08
N ASN A 158 18.42 3.21 -2.09
CA ASN A 158 19.87 3.49 -1.96
C ASN A 158 20.16 4.61 -0.96
#